data_AF-A0AAV4AU58-F1
#
_entry.id   AF-A0AAV4AU58-F1
#
_cell.length_a   1.000
_cell.length_b   1.000
_cell.length_c   1.000
_cell.angle_alpha   90.00
_cell.angle_beta   90.00
_cell.angle_gamma   90.00
#
_symmetry.space_group_name_H-M   'P 1'
#
loop_
_entity.id
_entity.type
_entity.pdbx_description
1 polymer ?
#
loop_
_entity_poly.entity_id
_entity_poly.type
_entity_poly.pdbx_seq_one_letter_code
_entity_poly.pdbx_strand_id
1 'polypeptide(L)'
;MMQSLIRRTTMCSGWLQEFQLLAERQEKKEEDESQERKEKEEAERQARERKKEVDRTERLELEKMKLDAEMKLLQAKLEAGIIKNEPDVSGARSSDAGAKHPKLPSFQDGRDDLEVWLTRFERFAESMAGPGRNGHHRFVRC
;
A
#
# COMPACT_ATOMS: atom_id res chain seq x y z
N MET A 1 54.08 -58.24 44.41
CA MET A 1 52.62 -57.97 44.26
C MET A 1 52.25 -56.49 44.14
N MET A 2 52.98 -55.53 44.73
CA MET A 2 52.57 -54.11 44.67
C MET A 2 52.65 -53.43 43.28
N GLN A 3 53.55 -53.88 42.39
CA GLN A 3 53.71 -53.26 41.06
C GLN A 3 52.53 -53.49 40.10
N SER A 4 51.71 -54.54 40.30
CA SER A 4 50.55 -54.80 39.43
C SER A 4 49.32 -53.96 39.80
N LEU A 5 49.21 -53.53 41.06
CA LEU A 5 48.12 -52.67 41.53
C LEU A 5 48.29 -51.23 41.02
N ILE A 6 49.53 -50.71 41.03
CA ILE A 6 49.87 -49.35 40.56
C ILE A 6 49.58 -49.17 39.07
N ARG A 7 49.85 -50.19 38.25
CA ARG A 7 49.55 -50.14 36.79
C ARG A 7 48.04 -50.16 36.48
N ARG A 8 47.22 -50.80 37.32
CA ARG A 8 45.76 -50.82 37.14
C ARG A 8 45.10 -49.51 37.56
N THR A 9 45.58 -48.86 38.60
CA THR A 9 45.06 -47.55 39.02
C THR A 9 45.42 -46.43 38.05
N THR A 10 46.63 -46.44 37.47
CA THR A 10 47.03 -45.44 36.46
C THR A 10 46.30 -45.58 35.12
N MET A 11 45.91 -46.80 34.71
CA MET A 11 45.08 -46.99 33.50
C MET A 11 43.64 -46.51 33.71
N CYS A 12 43.10 -46.66 34.93
CA CYS A 12 41.75 -46.21 35.27
C CYS A 12 41.67 -44.67 35.35
N SER A 13 42.71 -44.00 35.85
CA SER A 13 42.78 -42.53 35.89
C SER A 13 42.95 -41.90 34.50
N GLY A 14 43.73 -42.53 33.59
CA GLY A 14 43.89 -42.04 32.22
C GLY A 14 42.60 -42.11 31.40
N TRP A 15 41.84 -43.22 31.54
CA TRP A 15 40.54 -43.38 30.90
C TRP A 15 39.50 -42.37 31.39
N LEU A 16 39.47 -42.06 32.70
CA LEU A 16 38.58 -41.02 33.22
C LEU A 16 38.90 -39.64 32.64
N GLN A 17 40.20 -39.34 32.48
CA GLN A 17 40.66 -38.06 31.96
C GLN A 17 40.36 -37.90 30.46
N GLU A 18 40.54 -38.96 29.66
CA GLU A 18 40.11 -38.98 28.26
C GLU A 18 38.59 -38.84 28.11
N PHE A 19 37.82 -39.48 28.99
CA PHE A 19 36.36 -39.38 28.97
C PHE A 19 35.86 -37.96 29.27
N GLN A 20 36.49 -37.27 30.24
CA GLN A 20 36.20 -35.86 30.52
C GLN A 20 36.54 -34.95 29.33
N LEU A 21 37.71 -35.15 28.72
CA LEU A 21 38.13 -34.41 27.52
C LEU A 21 37.20 -34.65 26.31
N LEU A 22 36.66 -35.85 26.16
CA LEU A 22 35.68 -36.18 25.13
C LEU A 22 34.33 -35.49 25.39
N ALA A 23 33.89 -35.44 26.65
CA ALA A 23 32.67 -34.76 27.04
C ALA A 23 32.76 -33.24 26.80
N GLU A 24 33.85 -32.59 27.22
CA GLU A 24 34.08 -31.16 26.96
C GLU A 24 34.15 -30.86 25.45
N ARG A 25 34.75 -31.76 24.66
CA ARG A 25 34.83 -31.59 23.20
C ARG A 25 33.47 -31.78 22.51
N GLN A 26 32.60 -32.62 23.07
CA GLN A 26 31.22 -32.78 22.59
C GLN A 26 30.40 -31.54 22.91
N GLU A 27 30.44 -31.08 24.15
CA GLU A 27 29.71 -29.89 24.61
C GLU A 27 30.11 -28.64 23.80
N LYS A 28 31.41 -28.45 23.56
CA LYS A 28 31.90 -27.34 22.73
C LYS A 28 31.42 -27.42 21.28
N LYS A 29 31.37 -28.63 20.70
CA LYS A 29 30.82 -28.81 19.35
C LYS A 29 29.33 -28.49 19.29
N GLU A 30 28.57 -28.89 20.30
CA GLU A 30 27.14 -28.58 20.37
C GLU A 30 26.90 -27.08 20.54
N GLU A 31 27.73 -26.39 21.33
CA GLU A 31 27.70 -24.93 21.43
C GLU A 31 28.03 -24.25 20.10
N ASP A 32 29.11 -24.67 19.43
CA ASP A 32 29.52 -24.12 18.14
C ASP A 32 28.42 -24.34 17.06
N GLU A 33 27.83 -25.54 17.00
CA GLU A 33 26.73 -25.84 16.07
C GLU A 33 25.44 -25.06 16.39
N SER A 34 25.14 -24.87 17.68
CA SER A 34 24.01 -24.06 18.14
C SER A 34 24.21 -22.59 17.78
N GLN A 35 25.43 -22.08 17.93
CA GLN A 35 25.78 -20.71 17.59
C GLN A 35 25.73 -20.49 16.07
N GLU A 36 26.30 -21.41 15.27
CA GLU A 36 26.24 -21.33 13.81
C GLU A 36 24.79 -21.33 13.28
N ARG A 37 23.90 -22.14 13.89
CA ARG A 37 22.48 -22.13 13.55
C ARG A 37 21.82 -20.79 13.84
N LYS A 38 22.11 -20.18 15.00
CA LYS A 38 21.56 -18.87 15.38
C LYS A 38 22.05 -17.78 14.44
N GLU A 39 23.35 -17.76 14.13
CA GLU A 39 23.95 -16.80 13.20
C GLU A 39 23.34 -16.92 11.80
N LYS A 40 23.11 -18.15 11.34
CA LYS A 40 22.46 -18.39 10.04
C LYS A 40 21.00 -17.94 10.02
N GLU A 41 20.24 -18.21 11.08
CA GLU A 41 18.85 -17.76 11.20
C GLU A 41 18.77 -16.23 11.25
N GLU A 42 19.67 -15.59 11.99
CA GLU A 42 19.75 -14.13 12.06
C GLU A 42 20.14 -13.52 10.72
N ALA A 43 21.13 -14.09 10.02
CA ALA A 43 21.53 -13.66 8.69
C ALA A 43 20.38 -13.79 7.67
N GLU A 44 19.61 -14.89 7.72
CA GLU A 44 18.44 -15.08 6.85
C GLU A 44 17.34 -14.05 7.16
N ARG A 45 17.09 -13.78 8.44
CA ARG A 45 16.13 -12.76 8.88
C ARG A 45 16.53 -11.37 8.37
N GLN A 46 17.79 -10.99 8.58
CA GLN A 46 18.32 -9.71 8.10
C GLN A 46 18.26 -9.60 6.57
N ALA A 47 18.61 -10.67 5.84
CA ALA A 47 18.52 -10.68 4.38
C ALA A 47 17.07 -10.51 3.89
N ARG A 48 16.11 -11.15 4.57
CA ARG A 48 14.68 -11.02 4.26
C ARG A 48 14.16 -9.61 4.53
N GLU A 49 14.59 -8.98 5.62
CA GLU A 49 14.23 -7.59 5.94
C GLU A 49 14.80 -6.61 4.92
N ARG A 50 16.10 -6.73 4.59
CA ARG A 50 16.72 -5.92 3.53
C ARG A 50 16.00 -6.06 2.21
N LYS A 51 15.60 -7.28 1.83
CA LYS A 51 14.85 -7.51 0.59
C LYS A 51 13.47 -6.83 0.59
N LYS A 52 12.77 -6.84 1.73
CA LYS A 52 11.48 -6.14 1.87
C LYS A 52 11.66 -4.62 1.80
N GLU A 53 12.74 -4.09 2.37
CA GLU A 53 13.04 -2.66 2.33
C GLU A 53 13.39 -2.20 0.91
N VAL A 54 14.19 -2.98 0.18
CA VAL A 54 14.46 -2.74 -1.25
C VAL A 54 13.17 -2.77 -2.07
N ASP A 55 12.34 -3.82 -1.94
CA ASP A 55 11.05 -3.88 -2.68
C ASP A 55 10.12 -2.70 -2.33
N ARG A 56 10.10 -2.26 -1.06
CA ARG A 56 9.31 -1.10 -0.66
C ARG A 56 9.82 0.19 -1.29
N THR A 57 11.13 0.41 -1.28
CA THR A 57 11.74 1.61 -1.85
C THR A 57 11.56 1.65 -3.37
N GLU A 58 11.80 0.54 -4.07
CA GLU A 58 11.55 0.42 -5.51
C GLU A 58 10.09 0.71 -5.88
N ARG A 59 9.12 0.21 -5.11
CA ARG A 59 7.69 0.51 -5.33
C ARG A 59 7.37 1.99 -5.19
N LEU A 60 7.90 2.64 -4.16
CA LEU A 60 7.70 4.07 -3.92
C LEU A 60 8.35 4.91 -5.03
N GLU A 61 9.53 4.53 -5.51
CA GLU A 61 10.18 5.21 -6.63
C GLU A 61 9.38 5.06 -7.92
N LEU A 62 8.86 3.87 -8.22
CA LEU A 62 7.99 3.64 -9.37
C LEU A 62 6.70 4.45 -9.29
N GLU A 63 6.07 4.53 -8.11
CA GLU A 63 4.87 5.34 -7.90
C GLU A 63 5.16 6.82 -8.09
N LYS A 64 6.27 7.32 -7.55
CA LYS A 64 6.72 8.69 -7.75
C LYS A 64 6.96 9.00 -9.24
N MET A 65 7.63 8.11 -9.96
CA MET A 65 7.83 8.28 -11.41
C MET A 65 6.51 8.32 -12.19
N LYS A 66 5.52 7.50 -11.81
CA LYS A 66 4.19 7.51 -12.44
C LYS A 66 3.46 8.83 -12.18
N LEU A 67 3.46 9.30 -10.93
CA LEU A 67 2.86 10.58 -10.57
C LEU A 67 3.54 11.74 -11.28
N ASP A 68 4.88 11.74 -11.36
CA ASP A 68 5.64 12.76 -12.09
C ASP A 68 5.32 12.75 -13.60
N ALA A 69 5.15 11.56 -14.19
CA ALA A 69 4.73 11.43 -15.58
C ALA A 69 3.30 11.93 -15.81
N GLU A 70 2.38 11.61 -14.91
CA GLU A 70 0.99 12.07 -14.98
C GLU A 70 0.89 13.60 -14.82
N MET A 71 1.63 14.17 -13.88
CA MET A 71 1.74 15.62 -13.69
C MET A 71 2.30 16.30 -14.94
N LYS A 72 3.35 15.75 -15.55
CA LYS A 72 3.89 16.28 -16.82
C LYS A 72 2.88 16.18 -17.96
N LEU A 73 2.10 15.10 -18.04
CA LEU A 73 1.04 14.97 -19.04
C LEU A 73 -0.08 15.98 -18.82
N LEU A 74 -0.50 16.22 -17.58
CA LEU A 74 -1.50 17.24 -17.24
C LEU A 74 -0.98 18.64 -17.55
N GLN A 75 0.28 18.94 -17.20
CA GLN A 75 0.92 20.20 -17.54
C GLN A 75 1.00 20.40 -19.05
N ALA A 76 1.43 19.40 -19.80
CA ALA A 76 1.46 19.46 -21.27
C ALA A 76 0.06 19.63 -21.88
N LYS A 77 -0.98 19.02 -21.30
CA LYS A 77 -2.38 19.20 -21.72
C LYS A 77 -2.91 20.60 -21.42
N LEU A 78 -2.51 21.21 -20.31
CA LEU A 78 -2.81 22.60 -19.96
C LEU A 78 -2.10 23.56 -20.91
N GLU A 79 -0.80 23.36 -21.15
CA GLU A 79 0.00 24.17 -22.07
C GLU A 79 -0.49 24.05 -23.53
N ALA A 80 -0.97 22.87 -23.93
CA ALA A 80 -1.61 22.65 -25.23
C ALA A 80 -3.01 23.28 -25.35
N GLY A 81 -3.53 23.92 -24.30
CA GLY A 81 -4.83 24.61 -24.33
C GLY A 81 -6.05 23.70 -24.44
N ILE A 82 -5.89 22.39 -24.17
CA ILE A 82 -6.97 21.40 -24.23
C ILE A 82 -7.86 21.50 -22.98
N ILE A 83 -7.27 21.86 -21.84
CA ILE A 83 -8.00 22.17 -20.60
C ILE A 83 -8.06 23.69 -20.46
N LYS A 84 -9.21 24.29 -20.76
CA LYS A 84 -9.48 25.69 -20.44
C LYS A 84 -9.67 25.80 -18.92
N ASN A 85 -8.70 26.38 -18.21
CA ASN A 85 -8.93 26.90 -16.86
C ASN A 85 -9.79 28.16 -17.00
N GLU A 86 -11.11 27.98 -17.03
CA GLU A 86 -12.05 29.06 -16.80
C GLU A 86 -12.36 29.10 -15.29
N PRO A 87 -11.78 30.01 -14.50
CA PRO A 87 -12.49 30.50 -13.34
C PRO A 87 -13.57 31.46 -13.88
N ASP A 88 -14.75 30.94 -14.25
CA ASP A 88 -15.92 31.79 -14.51
C ASP A 88 -16.49 32.31 -13.18
N VAL A 89 -15.72 33.21 -12.58
CA VAL A 89 -16.19 34.18 -11.59
C VAL A 89 -16.28 35.51 -12.31
N SER A 90 -17.20 35.65 -13.26
CA SER A 90 -17.85 36.95 -13.53
C SER A 90 -19.00 36.84 -14.52
N GLY A 91 -20.21 36.71 -13.98
CA GLY A 91 -21.36 37.50 -14.45
C GLY A 91 -21.67 37.48 -15.96
N ALA A 92 -21.85 36.31 -16.57
CA ALA A 92 -22.43 36.25 -17.90
C ALA A 92 -23.96 36.45 -17.85
N ARG A 93 -24.37 37.72 -17.92
CA ARG A 93 -25.69 38.12 -18.45
C ARG A 93 -25.77 37.68 -19.91
N SER A 94 -26.04 36.40 -20.18
CA SER A 94 -26.44 35.93 -21.51
C SER A 94 -27.94 35.81 -21.56
N SER A 95 -28.57 36.96 -21.84
CA SER A 95 -29.81 37.00 -22.60
C SER A 95 -29.47 36.60 -24.04
N ASP A 96 -29.76 35.36 -24.43
CA ASP A 96 -30.26 35.14 -25.80
C ASP A 96 -31.10 33.86 -25.90
N ALA A 97 -32.10 33.96 -26.77
CA ALA A 97 -33.21 33.06 -26.96
C ALA A 97 -32.81 31.70 -27.55
N GLY A 98 -33.56 30.64 -27.26
CA GLY A 98 -33.48 29.45 -28.10
C GLY A 98 -33.92 28.08 -27.59
N ALA A 99 -34.58 27.93 -26.43
CA ALA A 99 -35.39 26.73 -26.16
C ALA A 99 -36.29 26.96 -24.93
N LYS A 100 -37.59 26.67 -25.03
CA LYS A 100 -38.56 26.78 -23.92
C LYS A 100 -38.42 25.64 -22.90
N HIS A 101 -37.21 25.22 -22.58
CA HIS A 101 -37.02 24.31 -21.47
C HIS A 101 -36.99 25.14 -20.18
N PRO A 102 -37.78 24.78 -19.16
CA PRO A 102 -37.67 25.43 -17.87
C PRO A 102 -36.21 25.30 -17.39
N LYS A 103 -35.68 26.35 -16.76
CA LYS A 103 -34.28 26.38 -16.33
C LYS A 103 -34.10 25.44 -15.13
N LEU A 104 -32.98 24.72 -15.12
CA LEU A 104 -32.59 23.86 -13.99
C LEU A 104 -32.48 24.69 -12.70
N PRO A 105 -32.90 24.15 -11.53
CA PRO A 105 -32.69 24.80 -10.25
C PRO A 105 -31.19 25.03 -9.97
N SER A 106 -30.78 26.27 -9.71
CA SER A 106 -29.40 26.61 -9.35
C SER A 106 -29.09 26.22 -7.90
N PHE A 107 -27.86 25.77 -7.63
CA PHE A 107 -27.36 25.54 -6.27
C PHE A 107 -27.05 26.89 -5.59
N GLN A 108 -27.60 27.12 -4.40
CA GLN A 108 -27.31 28.33 -3.60
C GLN A 108 -26.29 28.01 -2.51
N ASP A 109 -25.02 28.31 -2.77
CA ASP A 109 -23.94 28.07 -1.81
C ASP A 109 -24.19 28.83 -0.49
N GLY A 110 -24.03 28.13 0.64
CA GLY A 110 -24.32 28.63 1.99
C GLY A 110 -25.80 28.61 2.43
N ARG A 111 -26.74 28.27 1.54
CA ARG A 111 -28.16 28.05 1.89
C ARG A 111 -28.68 26.66 1.55
N ASP A 112 -28.10 26.04 0.54
CA ASP A 112 -28.47 24.70 0.11
C ASP A 112 -27.43 23.69 0.62
N ASP A 113 -27.86 22.74 1.44
CA ASP A 113 -27.13 21.47 1.60
C ASP A 113 -27.34 20.62 0.34
N LEU A 114 -26.40 19.72 0.04
CA LEU A 114 -26.41 18.88 -1.17
C LEU A 114 -27.75 18.14 -1.35
N GLU A 115 -28.30 17.60 -0.27
CA GLU A 115 -29.59 16.89 -0.22
C GLU A 115 -30.78 17.79 -0.59
N VAL A 116 -30.73 19.06 -0.18
CA VAL A 116 -31.80 20.03 -0.42
C VAL A 116 -31.84 20.42 -1.89
N TRP A 117 -30.67 20.54 -2.52
CA TRP A 117 -30.60 20.82 -3.96
C TRP A 117 -31.01 19.60 -4.79
N LEU A 118 -30.56 18.40 -4.42
CA LEU A 118 -30.99 17.14 -5.05
C LEU A 118 -32.51 16.99 -5.06
N THR A 119 -33.18 17.26 -3.93
CA THR A 119 -34.64 17.20 -3.83
C THR A 119 -35.34 18.15 -4.81
N ARG A 120 -34.80 19.35 -5.04
CA ARG A 120 -35.36 20.30 -6.02
C ARG A 120 -35.13 19.85 -7.45
N PHE A 121 -33.96 19.27 -7.72
CA PHE A 121 -33.61 18.71 -9.01
C PHE A 121 -34.50 17.51 -9.37
N GLU A 122 -34.78 16.61 -8.43
CA GLU A 122 -35.69 15.48 -8.63
C GLU A 122 -37.10 15.93 -8.99
N ARG A 123 -37.67 16.87 -8.23
CA ARG A 123 -38.97 17.48 -8.54
C ARG A 123 -39.00 18.16 -9.91
N PHE A 124 -37.90 18.81 -10.27
CA PHE A 124 -37.76 19.43 -11.58
C PHE A 124 -37.71 18.37 -12.70
N ALA A 125 -36.98 17.27 -12.50
CA ALA A 125 -36.92 16.16 -13.44
C ALA A 125 -38.27 15.47 -13.61
N GLU A 126 -39.01 15.26 -12.52
CA GLU A 126 -40.40 14.76 -12.52
C GLU A 126 -41.33 15.69 -13.31
N SER A 127 -41.20 17.01 -13.15
CA SER A 127 -42.00 17.99 -13.89
C SER A 127 -41.70 18.03 -15.40
N MET A 128 -40.48 17.66 -15.79
CA MET A 128 -40.03 17.56 -17.19
C MET A 128 -40.38 16.22 -17.83
N ALA A 129 -40.61 15.18 -17.02
CA ALA A 129 -41.13 13.89 -17.43
C ALA A 129 -42.67 13.97 -17.54
N GLY A 130 -43.18 14.58 -18.61
CA GLY A 130 -44.62 14.65 -18.87
C GLY A 130 -45.32 13.27 -18.83
N PRO A 131 -46.66 13.22 -18.67
CA PRO A 131 -47.40 11.98 -18.46
C PRO A 131 -47.32 11.13 -19.73
N GLY A 132 -46.42 10.14 -19.76
CA GLY A 132 -46.25 9.27 -20.93
C GLY A 132 -44.91 8.59 -21.11
N ARG A 133 -43.89 8.84 -20.27
CA ARG A 133 -42.62 8.09 -20.33
C ARG A 133 -42.41 7.21 -19.10
N ASN A 134 -43.30 6.23 -18.95
CA ASN A 134 -42.99 5.01 -18.20
C ASN A 134 -42.01 4.18 -19.03
N GLY A 135 -40.73 4.14 -18.66
CA GLY A 135 -39.79 3.19 -19.26
C GLY A 135 -38.33 3.56 -19.13
N HIS A 136 -37.68 3.00 -18.10
CA HIS A 136 -36.25 2.70 -18.04
C HIS A 136 -35.23 3.81 -18.38
N HIS A 137 -34.92 4.66 -17.40
CA HIS A 137 -33.62 5.31 -17.38
C HIS A 137 -32.57 4.32 -16.85
N ARG A 138 -32.05 3.50 -17.75
CA ARG A 138 -30.78 2.79 -17.54
C ARG A 138 -29.67 3.84 -17.68
N PHE A 139 -29.10 4.30 -16.56
CA PHE A 139 -27.89 5.11 -16.56
C PHE A 139 -26.78 4.30 -17.24
N VAL A 140 -26.44 4.66 -18.48
CA VAL A 140 -25.25 4.14 -19.16
C VAL A 140 -24.07 4.96 -18.66
N ARG A 141 -23.23 4.32 -17.85
CA ARG A 141 -21.85 4.74 -17.62
C ARG A 141 -21.11 4.75 -18.97
N CYS A 142 -20.56 5.90 -19.34
CA CYS A 142 -19.28 6.00 -20.03
C CYS A 142 -18.50 7.13 -19.36
#